data_AF-A0A5S3YL60-F1
#
_entry.id   AF-A0A5S3YL60-F1
#
_cell.length_a   1.000
_cell.length_b   1.000
_cell.length_c   1.000
_cell.angle_alpha   90.00
_cell.angle_beta   90.00
_cell.angle_gamma   90.00
#
_symmetry.space_group_name_H-M   'P 1'
#
loop_
_entity.id
_entity.type
_entity.pdbx_description
1 polymer ?
#
loop_
_entity_poly.entity_id
_entity_poly.type
_entity_poly.pdbx_seq_one_letter_code
_entity_poly.pdbx_strand_id
1 'polypeptide(L)'
;GNFKPLMVLYLTDKTTPEEIKKAKATGHIVAAKLYPAGATTNSDSGVTDIENVYPALEAMEEVGMLLLVHGEVTDSSIDIFDREKVFIETKLSKIVDTFPNLKVVLEHITTQDA
;
A
#
# COMPACT_ATOMS: atom_id res chain seq x y z
N GLY A 1 29.90 8.70 8.49
CA GLY A 1 29.26 7.54 7.86
C GLY A 1 28.29 8.02 6.79
N ASN A 2 28.08 7.27 5.72
CA ASN A 2 27.23 7.66 4.58
C ASN A 2 25.87 6.96 4.65
N PHE A 3 25.07 7.28 5.66
CA PHE A 3 23.68 6.82 5.74
C PHE A 3 22.80 7.67 4.82
N LYS A 4 21.98 7.03 3.98
CA LYS A 4 21.01 7.70 3.11
C LYS A 4 19.62 7.14 3.39
N PRO A 5 18.74 7.87 4.09
CA PRO A 5 17.37 7.43 4.30
C PRO A 5 16.60 7.50 2.98
N LEU A 6 15.77 6.49 2.73
CA LEU A 6 14.78 6.49 1.65
C LEU A 6 13.41 6.69 2.30
N MET A 7 12.73 7.77 1.93
CA MET A 7 11.48 8.16 2.59
C MET A 7 10.29 7.51 1.90
N VAL A 8 9.23 7.27 2.68
CA VAL A 8 7.99 6.64 2.23
C VAL A 8 6.81 7.45 2.75
N LEU A 9 5.79 7.66 1.92
CA LEU A 9 4.52 8.26 2.35
C LEU A 9 3.64 7.22 3.05
N TYR A 10 2.85 7.68 4.01
CA TYR A 10 1.77 6.89 4.58
C TYR A 10 0.49 7.15 3.78
N LEU A 11 -0.11 6.11 3.17
CA LEU A 11 -1.36 6.25 2.42
C LEU A 11 -2.56 6.35 3.36
N THR A 12 -3.47 7.25 3.02
CA THR A 12 -4.76 7.44 3.70
C THR A 12 -5.85 7.56 2.64
N ASP A 13 -7.13 7.42 3.03
CA ASP A 13 -8.27 7.67 2.14
C ASP A 13 -8.29 9.08 1.51
N LYS A 14 -7.50 10.01 2.05
CA LYS A 14 -7.41 11.40 1.58
C LYS A 14 -6.19 11.69 0.74
N THR A 15 -5.30 10.71 0.55
CA THR A 15 -4.07 10.94 -0.22
C THR A 15 -4.44 11.22 -1.68
N THR A 16 -4.00 12.37 -2.19
CA THR A 16 -4.40 12.81 -3.53
C THR A 16 -3.35 12.46 -4.60
N PRO A 17 -3.75 12.34 -5.88
CA PRO A 17 -2.81 12.20 -7.01
C PRO A 17 -1.72 13.28 -7.03
N GLU A 18 -2.08 14.52 -6.72
CA GLU A 18 -1.16 15.66 -6.71
C GLU A 18 -0.10 15.52 -5.61
N GLU A 19 -0.47 15.00 -4.45
CA GLU A 19 0.47 14.73 -3.36
C GLU A 19 1.50 13.67 -3.76
N ILE A 20 1.07 12.60 -4.44
CA ILE A 20 1.96 11.57 -4.99
C ILE A 20 2.95 12.17 -5.98
N LYS A 21 2.45 12.94 -6.95
CA LYS A 21 3.27 13.58 -8.00
C LYS A 21 4.29 14.54 -7.36
N LYS A 22 3.84 15.38 -6.42
CA LYS A 22 4.70 16.31 -5.68
C LYS A 22 5.76 15.57 -4.87
N ALA A 23 5.39 14.49 -4.18
CA ALA A 23 6.30 13.69 -3.38
C ALA A 23 7.38 13.02 -4.25
N LYS A 24 7.01 12.39 -5.37
CA LYS A 24 7.97 11.79 -6.30
C LYS A 24 8.93 12.82 -6.86
N ALA A 25 8.44 14.01 -7.21
CA ALA A 25 9.24 15.11 -7.77
C ALA A 25 10.34 15.61 -6.80
N THR A 26 10.22 15.35 -5.50
CA THR A 26 11.30 15.68 -4.53
C THR A 26 12.56 14.85 -4.72
N GLY A 27 12.46 13.66 -5.33
CA GLY A 27 13.55 12.69 -5.43
C GLY A 27 13.93 11.99 -4.11
N HIS A 28 13.29 12.33 -2.99
CA HIS A 28 13.57 11.75 -1.66
C HIS A 28 12.55 10.71 -1.22
N ILE A 29 11.32 10.81 -1.72
CA ILE A 29 10.23 9.88 -1.46
C ILE A 29 10.18 8.88 -2.61
N VAL A 30 10.44 7.61 -2.29
CA VAL A 30 10.57 6.56 -3.31
C VAL A 30 9.33 5.67 -3.41
N ALA A 31 8.51 5.65 -2.37
CA ALA A 31 7.37 4.76 -2.23
C ALA A 31 6.25 5.39 -1.41
N ALA A 32 5.07 4.76 -1.45
CA ALA A 32 4.01 4.96 -0.48
C ALA A 32 3.62 3.62 0.16
N LYS A 33 3.34 3.61 1.46
CA LYS A 33 2.99 2.43 2.24
C LYS A 33 1.49 2.43 2.52
N LEU A 34 0.84 1.35 2.12
CA LEU A 34 -0.56 1.04 2.42
C LEU A 34 -0.64 0.22 3.70
N TYR A 35 -1.44 0.71 4.64
CA TYR A 35 -1.92 -0.03 5.80
C TYR A 35 -3.45 -0.08 5.74
N PRO A 36 -4.08 -1.27 5.74
CA PRO A 36 -5.50 -1.36 5.97
C PRO A 36 -5.84 -0.78 7.35
N ALA A 37 -6.91 0.00 7.43
CA ALA A 37 -7.27 0.69 8.67
C ALA A 37 -7.50 -0.30 9.81
N GLY A 38 -6.80 -0.10 10.94
CA GLY A 38 -6.86 -0.95 12.12
C GLY A 38 -6.04 -2.25 12.05
N ALA A 39 -5.22 -2.46 11.02
CA ALA A 39 -4.42 -3.68 10.87
C ALA A 39 -3.26 -3.77 11.87
N THR A 40 -2.69 -2.62 12.23
CA THR A 40 -1.50 -2.55 13.09
C THR A 40 -1.42 -1.24 13.87
N THR A 41 -0.35 -1.05 14.65
CA THR A 41 -0.13 0.13 15.49
C THR A 41 -0.10 1.41 14.64
N ASN A 42 -0.84 2.44 15.06
CA ASN A 42 -1.01 3.73 14.34
C ASN A 42 -1.70 3.63 12.97
N SER A 43 -2.42 2.54 12.68
CA SER A 43 -3.10 2.35 11.39
C SER A 43 -4.54 2.87 11.33
N ASP A 44 -5.05 3.51 12.38
CA ASP A 44 -6.45 3.99 12.44
C ASP A 44 -6.79 5.03 11.36
N SER A 45 -5.77 5.75 10.86
CA SER A 45 -5.88 6.68 9.73
C SER A 45 -5.47 6.06 8.39
N GLY A 46 -5.31 4.73 8.35
CA GLY A 46 -5.02 3.96 7.14
C GLY A 46 -6.15 3.96 6.13
N VAL A 47 -6.03 3.07 5.15
CA VAL A 47 -6.98 2.95 4.05
C VAL A 47 -8.16 2.11 4.51
N THR A 48 -9.38 2.66 4.47
CA THR A 48 -10.60 1.95 4.90
C THR A 48 -11.15 1.04 3.80
N ASP A 49 -11.12 1.53 2.55
CA ASP A 49 -11.33 0.73 1.35
C ASP A 49 -10.28 1.07 0.30
N ILE A 50 -9.78 0.03 -0.37
CA ILE A 50 -8.67 0.15 -1.30
C ILE A 50 -9.04 0.98 -2.53
N GLU A 51 -10.31 0.98 -2.90
CA GLU A 51 -10.84 1.79 -4.01
C GLU A 51 -10.75 3.29 -3.72
N ASN A 52 -10.76 3.71 -2.45
CA ASN A 52 -10.61 5.13 -2.07
C ASN A 52 -9.27 5.70 -2.50
N VAL A 53 -8.24 4.87 -2.58
CA VAL A 53 -6.88 5.30 -2.96
C VAL A 53 -6.54 5.02 -4.41
N TYR A 54 -7.47 4.49 -5.22
CA TYR A 54 -7.21 4.22 -6.65
C TYR A 54 -6.68 5.43 -7.42
N PRO A 55 -7.19 6.66 -7.24
CA PRO A 55 -6.61 7.83 -7.89
C PRO A 55 -5.14 8.06 -7.50
N ALA A 56 -4.78 7.80 -6.24
CA ALA A 56 -3.38 7.88 -5.80
C ALA A 56 -2.53 6.76 -6.41
N LEU A 57 -3.05 5.53 -6.50
CA LEU A 57 -2.35 4.39 -7.11
C LEU A 57 -2.11 4.61 -8.62
N GLU A 58 -3.08 5.17 -9.34
CA GLU A 58 -2.93 5.57 -10.75
C GLU A 58 -1.78 6.58 -10.89
N ALA A 59 -1.76 7.62 -10.05
CA ALA A 59 -0.66 8.58 -10.05
C ALA A 59 0.68 7.95 -9.68
N MET A 60 0.71 6.96 -8.78
CA MET A 60 1.93 6.23 -8.43
C MET A 60 2.45 5.43 -9.61
N GLU A 61 1.57 4.78 -10.38
CA GLU A 61 1.90 4.07 -11.62
C GLU A 61 2.50 5.03 -12.65
N GLU A 62 1.83 6.15 -12.93
CA GLU A 62 2.27 7.18 -13.88
C GLU A 62 3.69 7.68 -13.60
N VAL A 63 4.02 7.92 -12.32
CA VAL A 63 5.31 8.49 -11.91
C VAL A 63 6.34 7.44 -11.48
N GLY A 64 6.00 6.15 -11.56
CA GLY A 64 6.87 5.05 -11.12
C GLY A 64 7.24 5.12 -9.63
N MET A 65 6.29 5.46 -8.76
CA MET A 65 6.41 5.32 -7.31
C MET A 65 6.05 3.89 -6.90
N LEU A 66 6.80 3.29 -5.97
CA LEU A 66 6.51 1.94 -5.48
C LEU A 66 5.32 1.95 -4.52
N LEU A 67 4.46 0.95 -4.61
CA LEU A 67 3.45 0.64 -3.59
C LEU A 67 4.00 -0.43 -2.66
N LEU A 68 4.13 -0.12 -1.38
CA LEU A 68 4.46 -1.09 -0.33
C LEU A 68 3.16 -1.45 0.39
N VAL A 69 2.92 -2.74 0.64
CA VAL A 69 1.62 -3.20 1.15
C VAL A 69 1.81 -4.00 2.44
N HIS A 70 1.12 -3.58 3.50
CA HIS A 70 0.84 -4.46 4.65
C HIS A 70 -0.36 -5.34 4.27
N GLY A 71 -0.11 -6.58 3.85
CA GLY A 71 -1.14 -7.41 3.22
C GLY A 71 -1.95 -8.24 4.18
N GLU A 72 -2.68 -7.64 5.11
CA GLU A 72 -3.60 -8.36 6.01
C GLU A 72 -4.94 -7.64 6.08
N VAL A 73 -6.05 -8.38 5.98
CA VAL A 73 -7.38 -7.84 6.27
C VAL A 73 -7.59 -7.66 7.78
N THR A 74 -8.51 -6.78 8.17
CA THR A 74 -8.75 -6.41 9.58
C THR A 74 -10.07 -6.92 10.14
N ASP A 75 -10.84 -7.64 9.33
CA ASP A 75 -12.12 -8.23 9.71
C ASP A 75 -11.96 -9.16 10.92
N SER A 76 -12.75 -8.91 11.97
CA SER A 76 -12.75 -9.69 13.20
C SER A 76 -13.32 -11.10 13.04
N SER A 77 -14.07 -11.37 11.96
CA SER A 77 -14.63 -12.68 11.65
C SER A 77 -13.64 -13.62 10.97
N ILE A 78 -12.50 -13.09 10.50
CA ILE A 78 -11.44 -13.85 9.83
C ILE A 78 -10.36 -14.18 10.85
N ASP A 79 -9.98 -15.46 10.91
CA ASP A 79 -8.89 -15.93 11.76
C ASP A 79 -7.58 -15.20 11.42
N ILE A 80 -6.81 -14.85 12.44
CA ILE A 80 -5.59 -14.05 12.27
C ILE A 80 -4.59 -14.71 11.31
N PHE A 81 -4.52 -16.05 11.26
CA PHE A 81 -3.61 -16.79 10.39
C PHE A 81 -4.06 -16.80 8.92
N ASP A 82 -5.33 -16.52 8.64
CA ASP A 82 -5.89 -16.49 7.29
C ASP A 82 -5.93 -15.08 6.67
N ARG A 83 -5.61 -14.04 7.46
CA ARG A 83 -5.75 -12.63 7.04
C ARG A 83 -4.89 -12.26 5.84
N GLU A 84 -3.68 -12.81 5.74
CA GLU A 84 -2.77 -12.56 4.61
C GLU A 84 -3.33 -13.16 3.32
N LYS A 85 -3.72 -14.42 3.37
CA LYS A 85 -4.35 -15.12 2.25
C LYS A 85 -5.59 -14.40 1.73
N VAL A 86 -6.50 -14.03 2.63
CA VAL A 86 -7.73 -13.32 2.23
C VAL A 86 -7.40 -11.96 1.62
N PHE A 87 -6.37 -11.26 2.13
CA PHE A 87 -5.92 -10.00 1.52
C PHE A 87 -5.43 -10.22 0.08
N ILE A 88 -4.63 -11.26 -0.16
CA ILE A 88 -4.10 -11.59 -1.49
C ILE A 88 -5.26 -11.82 -2.47
N GLU A 89 -6.20 -12.68 -2.09
CA GLU A 89 -7.33 -13.09 -2.94
C GLU A 89 -8.32 -11.96 -3.21
N THR A 90 -8.60 -11.11 -2.20
CA THR A 90 -9.71 -10.15 -2.29
C THR A 90 -9.29 -8.71 -2.60
N LYS A 91 -8.04 -8.34 -2.29
CA LYS A 91 -7.54 -6.96 -2.40
C LYS A 91 -6.31 -6.89 -3.31
N LEU A 92 -5.24 -7.62 -3.04
CA LEU A 92 -3.99 -7.49 -3.80
C LEU A 92 -4.16 -7.85 -5.28
N SER A 93 -4.86 -8.95 -5.57
CA SER A 93 -5.14 -9.39 -6.94
C SER A 93 -5.83 -8.29 -7.75
N LYS A 94 -6.81 -7.58 -7.14
CA LYS A 94 -7.51 -6.47 -7.79
C LYS A 94 -6.60 -5.28 -8.08
N ILE A 95 -5.68 -4.94 -7.17
CA ILE A 95 -4.71 -3.86 -7.40
C ILE A 95 -3.84 -4.19 -8.61
N VAL A 96 -3.28 -5.41 -8.64
CA VAL A 96 -2.36 -5.85 -9.71
C VAL A 96 -3.08 -5.92 -11.05
N ASP A 97 -4.33 -6.38 -11.07
CA ASP A 97 -5.16 -6.40 -12.29
C ASP A 97 -5.53 -5.00 -12.78
N THR A 98 -5.80 -4.07 -11.87
CA THR A 98 -6.22 -2.70 -12.20
C THR A 98 -5.04 -1.82 -12.62
N PHE A 99 -3.87 -1.99 -12.00
CA PHE A 99 -2.67 -1.18 -12.21
C PHE A 99 -1.48 -2.08 -12.62
N PRO A 100 -1.50 -2.66 -13.83
CA PRO A 100 -0.55 -3.70 -14.23
C PRO A 100 0.91 -3.22 -14.36
N ASN A 101 1.15 -1.91 -14.44
CA ASN A 101 2.50 -1.33 -14.47
C ASN A 101 2.94 -0.80 -13.10
N LEU A 102 2.05 -0.77 -12.10
CA LEU A 102 2.40 -0.37 -10.74
C LEU A 102 3.28 -1.43 -10.10
N LYS A 103 4.44 -1.01 -9.62
CA LYS A 103 5.35 -1.90 -8.89
C LYS A 103 4.88 -2.04 -7.44
N VAL A 104 4.41 -3.23 -7.11
CA VAL A 104 3.90 -3.58 -5.78
C VAL A 104 4.89 -4.46 -5.03
N VAL A 105 5.11 -4.17 -3.75
CA VAL A 105 5.85 -5.02 -2.81
C VAL A 105 4.88 -5.45 -1.72
N LEU A 106 4.59 -6.75 -1.67
CA LEU A 106 3.92 -7.36 -0.53
C LEU A 106 4.97 -7.52 0.57
N GLU A 107 4.88 -6.67 1.58
CA GLU A 107 5.90 -6.62 2.64
C GLU A 107 5.72 -7.79 3.62
N HIS A 108 6.85 -8.22 4.21
CA HIS A 108 6.89 -9.16 5.34
C HIS A 108 5.92 -10.35 5.22
N ILE A 109 5.91 -11.00 4.05
CA ILE A 109 5.12 -12.21 3.79
C ILE A 109 5.40 -13.28 4.84
N THR A 110 4.35 -13.99 5.25
CA THR A 110 4.41 -15.01 6.30
C THR A 110 3.83 -16.35 5.88
N THR A 111 3.12 -16.40 4.76
CA THR A 111 2.43 -17.61 4.26
C THR A 111 3.03 -18.12 2.95
N GLN A 112 2.70 -19.37 2.59
CA GLN A 112 3.06 -19.96 1.31
C GLN A 112 2.14 -19.50 0.16
N ASP A 113 1.00 -18.89 0.48
CA ASP A 113 0.04 -18.40 -0.51
C ASP A 113 0.55 -17.14 -1.27
N ALA A 114 1.65 -16.53 -0.82
CA ALA A 114 2.27 -15.32 -1.37
C ALA A 114 3.26 -15.56 -2.54
#